data_AF-A0A258CV92-F1
#
_entry.id   AF-A0A258CV92-F1
#
_cell.length_a   1.000
_cell.length_b   1.000
_cell.length_c   1.000
_cell.angle_alpha   90.00
_cell.angle_beta   90.00
_cell.angle_gamma   90.00
#
_symmetry.space_group_name_H-M   'P 1'
#
loop_
_entity.id
_entity.type
_entity.pdbx_description
1 polymer ?
#
loop_
_entity_poly.entity_id
_entity_poly.type
_entity_poly.pdbx_seq_one_letter_code
_entity_poly.pdbx_strand_id
1 'polypeptide(L)'
;MTTGTPADHAEVVTLIQTYLDGLHHASSATLRQVFHPRLAYVCATEGDELYLDLETYMARIDAREPPAKRGDRRDEAILEIAFGSPRLARVTARMSMMGRDYLDHLTLVREGPHWRIVTKVFTWMPRKE
;
A
#
# COMPACT_ATOMS: atom_id res chain seq x y z
N MET A 1 -19.12 17.50 -0.05
CA MET A 1 -17.91 16.70 -0.32
C MET A 1 -18.10 16.06 -1.67
N THR A 2 -17.19 16.27 -2.62
CA THR A 2 -17.33 15.71 -3.97
C THR A 2 -16.98 14.22 -3.92
N THR A 3 -17.92 13.36 -4.29
CA THR A 3 -17.68 11.92 -4.42
C THR A 3 -16.85 11.67 -5.68
N GLY A 4 -15.84 10.81 -5.61
CA GLY A 4 -15.08 10.38 -6.79
C GLY A 4 -16.00 9.78 -7.85
N THR A 5 -15.58 9.83 -9.11
CA THR A 5 -16.36 9.22 -10.21
C THR A 5 -16.22 7.68 -10.20
N PRO A 6 -17.11 6.93 -10.86
CA PRO A 6 -16.92 5.49 -11.05
C PRO A 6 -15.56 5.14 -11.71
N ALA A 7 -15.08 6.01 -12.62
CA ALA A 7 -13.79 5.85 -13.26
C ALA A 7 -12.63 6.04 -12.27
N ASP A 8 -12.68 7.09 -11.42
CA ASP A 8 -11.67 7.28 -10.37
C ASP A 8 -11.65 6.11 -9.39
N HIS A 9 -12.83 5.60 -9.01
CA HIS A 9 -12.93 4.44 -8.13
C HIS A 9 -12.26 3.20 -8.76
N ALA A 10 -12.57 2.91 -10.02
CA ALA A 10 -11.95 1.79 -10.74
C ALA A 10 -10.42 1.95 -10.83
N GLU A 11 -9.93 3.16 -11.13
CA GLU A 11 -8.51 3.46 -11.21
C GLU A 11 -7.80 3.24 -9.86
N VAL A 12 -8.41 3.70 -8.76
CA VAL A 12 -7.87 3.47 -7.40
C VAL A 12 -7.88 1.98 -7.06
N VAL A 13 -8.92 1.23 -7.40
CA VAL A 13 -8.94 -0.23 -7.19
C VAL A 13 -7.78 -0.90 -7.93
N THR A 14 -7.55 -0.57 -9.20
CA THR A 14 -6.44 -1.12 -9.99
C THR A 14 -5.07 -0.73 -9.41
N LEU A 15 -4.92 0.51 -8.94
CA LEU A 15 -3.71 0.96 -8.25
C LEU A 15 -3.42 0.12 -7.00
N ILE A 16 -4.46 -0.13 -6.18
CA ILE A 16 -4.32 -0.89 -4.94
C ILE A 16 -4.06 -2.38 -5.21
N GLN A 17 -4.67 -2.96 -6.25
CA GLN A 17 -4.34 -4.32 -6.70
C GLN A 17 -2.86 -4.42 -7.13
N THR A 18 -2.38 -3.46 -7.92
CA THR A 18 -0.97 -3.41 -8.35
C THR A 18 -0.04 -3.25 -7.15
N TYR A 19 -0.44 -2.46 -6.15
CA TYR A 19 0.27 -2.31 -4.89
C TYR A 19 0.39 -3.64 -4.13
N LEU A 20 -0.73 -4.35 -3.96
CA LEU A 20 -0.76 -5.65 -3.29
C LEU A 20 0.05 -6.71 -4.06
N ASP A 21 -0.01 -6.70 -5.39
CA ASP A 21 0.83 -7.56 -6.25
C ASP A 21 2.32 -7.28 -6.06
N GLY A 22 2.70 -6.00 -6.04
CA GLY A 22 4.07 -5.57 -5.81
C GLY A 22 4.58 -6.00 -4.43
N LEU A 23 3.72 -5.98 -3.41
CA LEU A 23 4.05 -6.54 -2.11
C LEU A 23 4.20 -8.05 -2.16
N HIS A 24 3.24 -8.77 -2.74
CA HIS A 24 3.23 -10.23 -2.76
C HIS A 24 4.44 -10.83 -3.48
N HIS A 25 4.91 -10.17 -4.54
CA HIS A 25 6.08 -10.59 -5.31
C HIS A 25 7.39 -9.91 -4.90
N ALA A 26 7.34 -9.02 -3.89
CA ALA A 26 8.46 -8.16 -3.49
C ALA A 26 9.13 -7.46 -4.70
N SER A 27 8.30 -6.90 -5.60
CA SER A 27 8.77 -6.20 -6.80
C SER A 27 8.88 -4.70 -6.53
N SER A 28 10.10 -4.20 -6.27
CA SER A 28 10.32 -2.77 -6.11
C SER A 28 10.04 -1.98 -7.40
N ALA A 29 10.24 -2.60 -8.56
CA ALA A 29 9.89 -2.02 -9.86
C ALA A 29 8.37 -1.77 -9.98
N THR A 30 7.55 -2.73 -9.57
CA THR A 30 6.08 -2.58 -9.53
C THR A 30 5.69 -1.53 -8.48
N LEU A 31 6.30 -1.56 -7.30
CA LEU A 31 5.96 -0.61 -6.24
C LEU A 31 6.33 0.84 -6.58
N ARG A 32 7.39 1.08 -7.36
CA ARG A 32 7.70 2.42 -7.89
C ARG A 32 6.64 2.93 -8.88
N GLN A 33 5.83 2.04 -9.47
CA GLN A 33 4.70 2.43 -10.33
C GLN A 33 3.44 2.80 -9.55
N VAL A 34 3.36 2.52 -8.25
CA VAL A 34 2.17 2.87 -7.43
C VAL A 34 2.46 3.98 -6.44
N PHE A 35 3.68 4.01 -5.89
CA PHE A 35 4.09 5.06 -4.97
C PHE A 35 4.49 6.34 -5.69
N HIS A 36 4.19 7.45 -5.04
CA HIS A 36 4.74 8.75 -5.41
C HIS A 36 6.24 8.80 -5.03
N PRO A 37 7.11 9.48 -5.80
CA PRO A 37 8.55 9.59 -5.49
C PRO A 37 8.87 10.19 -4.11
N ARG A 38 7.93 10.97 -3.55
CA ARG A 38 8.01 11.55 -2.19
C ARG A 38 7.19 10.76 -1.14
N LEU A 39 7.19 9.43 -1.23
CA LEU A 39 6.49 8.58 -0.27
C LEU A 39 6.93 8.88 1.17
N ALA A 40 5.96 9.00 2.08
CA ALA A 40 6.17 8.83 3.51
C ALA A 40 5.67 7.44 3.94
N TYR A 41 6.59 6.57 4.36
CA TYR A 41 6.30 5.21 4.83
C TYR A 41 6.49 5.13 6.34
N VAL A 42 5.46 4.77 7.09
CA VAL A 42 5.45 4.81 8.55
C VAL A 42 4.85 3.55 9.14
N CYS A 43 5.59 2.86 10.00
CA CYS A 43 5.02 1.85 10.90
C CYS A 43 4.63 2.53 12.21
N ALA A 44 3.40 2.32 12.64
CA ALA A 44 2.82 2.83 13.88
C ALA A 44 2.58 1.72 14.92
N THR A 45 3.20 0.55 14.74
CA THR A 45 3.18 -0.51 15.75
C THR A 45 4.17 -0.17 16.86
N GLU A 46 3.69 -0.14 18.10
CA GLU A 46 4.50 0.18 19.28
C GLU A 46 5.71 -0.76 19.39
N GLY A 47 6.91 -0.18 19.51
CA GLY A 47 8.18 -0.92 19.57
C GLY A 47 8.73 -1.42 18.23
N ASP A 48 8.03 -1.19 17.11
CA ASP A 48 8.51 -1.44 15.74
C ASP A 48 8.29 -0.18 14.86
N GLU A 49 8.33 1.00 15.47
CA GLU A 49 8.15 2.28 14.77
C GLU A 49 9.30 2.51 13.80
N LEU A 50 8.97 2.93 12.59
CA LEU A 50 9.95 3.26 11.56
C LEU A 50 9.36 4.30 10.62
N TYR A 51 10.26 5.12 10.06
CA TYR A 51 9.95 6.14 9.08
C TYR A 51 10.93 5.98 7.92
N LEU A 52 10.42 5.73 6.72
CA LEU A 52 11.24 5.53 5.53
C LEU A 52 10.77 6.43 4.39
N ASP A 53 11.71 6.83 3.55
CA ASP A 53 11.43 7.33 2.22
C ASP A 53 11.21 6.16 1.24
N LEU A 54 10.92 6.51 -0.02
CA LEU A 54 10.70 5.52 -1.07
C LEU A 54 11.92 4.61 -1.26
N GLU A 55 13.11 5.18 -1.45
CA GLU A 55 14.29 4.40 -1.83
C GLU A 55 14.76 3.48 -0.70
N THR A 56 14.71 3.93 0.56
CA THR A 56 15.02 3.09 1.73
C THR A 56 14.00 1.96 1.85
N TYR A 57 12.71 2.22 1.59
CA TYR A 57 11.71 1.16 1.59
C TYR A 57 11.90 0.17 0.44
N MET A 58 12.20 0.65 -0.77
CA MET A 58 12.44 -0.20 -1.94
C MET A 58 13.66 -1.12 -1.73
N ALA A 59 14.74 -0.62 -1.12
CA ALA A 59 15.88 -1.46 -0.76
C ALA A 59 15.50 -2.62 0.19
N ARG A 60 14.55 -2.40 1.12
CA ARG A 60 14.01 -3.48 1.97
C ARG A 60 13.15 -4.47 1.19
N ILE A 61 12.43 -4.00 0.18
CA ILE A 61 11.67 -4.87 -0.73
C ILE A 61 12.62 -5.74 -1.54
N ASP A 62 13.71 -5.18 -2.07
CA ASP A 62 14.68 -5.93 -2.88
C ASP A 62 15.45 -6.97 -2.05
N ALA A 63 15.66 -6.71 -0.75
CA ALA A 63 16.38 -7.61 0.16
C ALA A 63 15.53 -8.73 0.78
N ARG A 64 14.20 -8.65 0.74
CA ARG A 64 13.33 -9.63 1.40
C ARG A 64 13.01 -10.81 0.49
N GLU A 65 12.77 -11.98 1.08
CA GLU A 65 12.19 -13.09 0.33
C GLU A 65 10.71 -12.79 -0.01
N PRO A 66 10.29 -12.92 -1.28
CA PRO A 66 8.90 -12.67 -1.67
C PRO A 66 7.90 -13.57 -0.94
N PRO A 67 6.76 -13.05 -0.43
CA PRO A 67 5.67 -13.87 0.08
C PRO A 67 5.22 -14.96 -0.89
N ALA A 68 5.15 -14.66 -2.20
CA ALA A 68 4.83 -15.63 -3.25
C ALA A 68 5.80 -16.83 -3.25
N LYS A 69 7.10 -16.58 -3.04
CA LYS A 69 8.13 -17.63 -3.00
C LYS A 69 8.04 -18.49 -1.74
N ARG A 70 7.59 -17.91 -0.62
CA ARG A 70 7.30 -18.64 0.64
C ARG A 70 6.03 -19.48 0.58
N GLY A 71 5.23 -19.33 -0.48
CA GLY A 71 3.93 -20.02 -0.62
C GLY A 71 2.82 -19.39 0.23
N ASP A 72 3.00 -18.14 0.68
CA ASP A 72 1.96 -17.43 1.43
C ASP A 72 0.71 -17.30 0.55
N ARG A 73 -0.47 -17.67 1.08
CA ARG A 73 -1.73 -17.41 0.39
C ARG A 73 -2.04 -15.92 0.44
N ARG A 74 -2.61 -15.39 -0.64
CA ARG A 74 -3.16 -14.03 -0.64
C ARG A 74 -4.40 -14.00 0.24
N ASP A 75 -4.33 -13.20 1.29
CA ASP A 75 -5.44 -12.84 2.17
C ASP A 75 -5.37 -11.33 2.32
N GLU A 76 -6.17 -10.63 1.52
CA GLU A 76 -6.11 -9.19 1.35
C GLU A 76 -7.50 -8.66 1.03
N ALA A 77 -7.77 -7.42 1.45
CA ALA A 77 -9.02 -6.75 1.15
C ALA A 77 -8.86 -5.22 1.18
N ILE A 78 -9.51 -4.55 0.24
CA ILE A 78 -9.79 -3.12 0.34
C ILE A 78 -10.99 -2.97 1.27
N LEU A 79 -10.81 -2.27 2.39
CA LEU A 79 -11.84 -2.05 3.40
C LEU A 79 -12.63 -0.77 3.12
N GLU A 80 -11.97 0.26 2.61
CA GLU A 80 -12.58 1.56 2.34
C GLU A 80 -11.83 2.28 1.22
N ILE A 81 -12.57 2.96 0.34
CA ILE A 81 -12.05 4.00 -0.55
C ILE A 81 -12.88 5.26 -0.31
N ALA A 82 -12.23 6.34 0.10
CA ALA A 82 -12.87 7.62 0.37
C ALA A 82 -12.21 8.75 -0.43
N PHE A 83 -13.01 9.47 -1.22
CA PHE A 83 -12.54 10.63 -1.99
C PHE A 83 -12.80 11.93 -1.21
N GLY A 84 -11.75 12.70 -0.98
CA GLY A 84 -11.84 14.03 -0.36
C GLY A 84 -11.96 15.17 -1.37
N SER A 85 -11.44 14.96 -2.58
CA SER A 85 -11.55 15.88 -3.73
C SER A 85 -11.21 15.12 -5.03
N PRO A 86 -11.34 15.75 -6.22
CA PRO A 86 -10.86 15.15 -7.47
C PRO A 86 -9.36 14.81 -7.51
N ARG A 87 -8.57 15.26 -6.53
CA ARG A 87 -7.12 15.03 -6.45
C ARG A 87 -6.65 14.40 -5.14
N LEU A 88 -7.56 14.07 -4.22
CA LEU A 88 -7.25 13.50 -2.91
C LEU A 88 -8.18 12.33 -2.61
N ALA A 89 -7.59 11.18 -2.29
CA ALA A 89 -8.31 10.01 -1.81
C ALA A 89 -7.57 9.34 -0.64
N ARG A 90 -8.29 8.53 0.13
CA ARG A 90 -7.76 7.67 1.19
C ARG A 90 -8.26 6.25 0.96
N VAL A 91 -7.38 5.29 1.19
CA VAL A 91 -7.70 3.86 1.16
C VAL A 91 -7.34 3.24 2.51
N THR A 92 -8.24 2.40 3.01
CA THR A 92 -7.91 1.48 4.11
C THR A 92 -7.87 0.08 3.52
N ALA A 93 -6.78 -0.65 3.74
CA ALA A 93 -6.61 -2.01 3.24
C ALA A 93 -6.05 -2.92 4.33
N ARG A 94 -6.40 -4.21 4.29
CA ARG A 94 -5.78 -5.24 5.11
C ARG A 94 -5.11 -6.28 4.22
N MET A 95 -4.04 -6.89 4.72
CA MET A 95 -3.38 -8.01 4.09
C MET A 95 -2.58 -8.81 5.09
N SER A 96 -2.38 -10.09 4.79
CA SER A 96 -1.56 -10.98 5.59
C SER A 96 -0.38 -11.50 4.78
N MET A 97 0.82 -11.39 5.34
CA MET A 97 2.04 -11.92 4.74
C MET A 97 3.12 -12.08 5.81
N MET A 98 4.04 -13.04 5.64
CA MET A 98 5.20 -13.19 6.53
C MET A 98 4.82 -13.34 8.01
N GLY A 99 3.75 -14.08 8.30
CA GLY A 99 3.28 -14.33 9.67
C GLY A 99 2.68 -13.11 10.38
N ARG A 100 2.33 -12.06 9.64
CA ARG A 100 1.76 -10.81 10.18
C ARG A 100 0.47 -10.46 9.44
N ASP A 101 -0.48 -9.90 10.18
CA ASP A 101 -1.67 -9.25 9.66
C ASP A 101 -1.45 -7.73 9.71
N TYR A 102 -1.51 -7.09 8.56
CA TYR A 102 -1.28 -5.66 8.39
C TYR A 102 -2.60 -4.92 8.19
N LEU A 103 -2.66 -3.70 8.71
CA LEU A 103 -3.67 -2.70 8.41
C LEU A 103 -2.99 -1.45 7.88
N ASP A 104 -3.24 -1.14 6.62
CA ASP A 104 -2.69 0.02 5.93
C ASP A 104 -3.72 1.14 5.82
N HIS A 105 -3.31 2.34 6.20
CA HIS A 105 -3.95 3.60 5.82
C HIS A 105 -3.08 4.31 4.79
N LEU A 106 -3.62 4.38 3.57
CA LEU A 106 -2.95 4.96 2.41
C LEU A 106 -3.61 6.29 2.07
N THR A 107 -2.83 7.34 1.88
CA THR A 107 -3.34 8.55 1.23
C THR A 107 -2.80 8.65 -0.18
N LEU A 108 -3.68 9.06 -1.09
CA LEU A 108 -3.44 9.07 -2.52
C LEU A 108 -3.62 10.50 -3.04
N VAL A 109 -2.74 10.87 -3.96
CA VAL A 109 -2.83 12.13 -4.70
C VAL A 109 -2.89 11.85 -6.19
N ARG A 110 -3.58 12.73 -6.92
CA ARG A 110 -3.56 12.71 -8.38
C ARG A 110 -2.34 13.47 -8.90
N GLU A 111 -1.38 12.74 -9.46
CA GLU A 111 -0.17 13.22 -10.12
C GLU A 111 -0.36 13.15 -11.64
N GLY A 112 -0.66 14.29 -12.25
CA GLY A 112 -1.05 14.33 -13.66
C GLY A 112 -2.33 13.49 -13.91
N PRO A 113 -2.33 12.56 -14.87
CA PRO A 113 -3.49 11.73 -15.18
C PRO A 113 -3.66 10.52 -14.25
N HIS A 114 -2.74 10.27 -13.31
CA HIS A 114 -2.72 9.03 -12.53
C HIS A 114 -2.84 9.27 -11.02
N TRP A 115 -3.47 8.32 -10.32
CA TRP A 115 -3.39 8.24 -8.87
C TRP A 115 -2.07 7.61 -8.41
N ARG A 116 -1.50 8.14 -7.32
CA ARG A 116 -0.29 7.63 -6.66
C ARG A 116 -0.50 7.60 -5.16
N ILE A 117 0.07 6.61 -4.49
CA ILE A 117 0.12 6.54 -3.01
C ILE A 117 1.26 7.44 -2.54
N VAL A 118 0.95 8.48 -1.75
CA VAL A 118 1.97 9.41 -1.21
C VAL A 118 2.28 9.17 0.26
N THR A 119 1.35 8.60 1.01
CA THR A 119 1.65 8.08 2.35
C THR A 119 1.17 6.66 2.52
N LYS A 120 1.97 5.88 3.24
CA LYS A 120 1.58 4.59 3.81
C LYS A 120 1.86 4.66 5.30
N VAL A 121 0.80 4.69 6.10
CA VAL A 121 0.89 4.53 7.55
C VAL A 121 0.21 3.23 7.90
N PHE A 122 0.89 2.33 8.61
CA PHE A 122 0.37 1.01 8.87
C PHE A 122 0.69 0.53 10.27
N THR A 123 -0.08 -0.43 10.73
CA THR A 123 0.25 -1.25 11.90
C THR A 123 0.17 -2.71 11.50
N TRP A 124 0.81 -3.58 12.27
CA TRP A 124 0.69 -5.01 12.12
C TRP A 124 0.54 -5.70 13.47
N MET A 125 -0.04 -6.89 13.44
CA MET A 125 -0.07 -7.83 14.56
C MET A 125 0.44 -9.19 14.10
N PRO A 126 1.00 -10.03 15.00
CA PRO A 126 1.29 -11.41 14.67
C PRO A 126 0.02 -12.11 14.21
N ARG A 127 0.09 -12.84 13.09
CA ARG A 127 -1.03 -13.64 12.61
C ARG A 127 -1.25 -14.78 13.60
N LYS A 128 -2.47 -14.91 14.10
CA LYS A 128 -2.87 -16.09 14.89
C LYS A 128 -3.13 -17.24 13.92
N GLU A 129 -2.52 -18.38 14.19
CA GLU A 129 -2.74 -19.63 13.43
C GLU A 129 -4.21 -20.07 13.49
#